data_AF-A0A1V6FRA0-F1
#
_entry.id   AF-A0A1V6FRA0-F1
#
_cell.length_a   1.000
_cell.length_b   1.000
_cell.length_c   1.000
_cell.angle_alpha   90.00
_cell.angle_beta   90.00
_cell.angle_gamma   90.00
#
_symmetry.space_group_name_H-M   'P 1'
#
loop_
_entity.id
_entity.type
_entity.pdbx_description
1 polymer ?
#
loop_
_entity_poly.entity_id
_entity_poly.type
_entity_poly.pdbx_seq_one_letter_code
_entity_poly.pdbx_strand_id
1 'polypeptide(L)'
;MADDGLKYVVHVFGKEGCAKCAMLNRRLDTLLASPPWQGRFVKKYQDLGTEDGLMAFCMAQCLNPSRVPAMLVTQVDAEGRESYIENPTPGAEDPVCRRSRLYQYIGLQTDYSDEGKGIITPAMVEAVLKEADRVVVS
;
A
#
# COMPACT_ATOMS: atom_id res chain seq x y z
N MET A 1 -8.33 -20.78 20.78
CA MET A 1 -7.19 -19.87 20.98
C MET A 1 -7.46 -18.69 20.08
N ALA A 2 -7.73 -17.53 20.66
CA ALA A 2 -8.08 -16.34 19.90
C ALA A 2 -6.84 -15.89 19.13
N ASP A 3 -6.78 -16.24 17.85
CA ASP A 3 -6.00 -15.49 16.89
C ASP A 3 -6.74 -14.15 16.72
N ASP A 4 -6.57 -13.24 17.69
CA ASP A 4 -6.95 -11.82 17.57
C ASP A 4 -5.93 -11.15 16.63
N GLY A 5 -5.74 -11.81 15.48
CA GLY A 5 -4.55 -11.77 14.66
C GLY A 5 -4.28 -10.37 14.14
N LEU A 6 -3.01 -10.02 14.11
CA LEU A 6 -2.48 -8.82 13.46
C LEU A 6 -3.26 -8.56 12.16
N LYS A 7 -3.95 -7.42 12.13
CA LYS A 7 -4.64 -6.93 10.94
C LYS A 7 -3.78 -5.90 10.26
N TYR A 8 -3.89 -5.80 8.95
CA TYR A 8 -3.19 -4.80 8.17
C TYR A 8 -4.18 -3.79 7.60
N VAL A 9 -3.77 -2.51 7.53
CA VAL A 9 -4.52 -1.49 6.79
C VAL A 9 -3.73 -1.08 5.56
N VAL A 10 -4.37 -1.16 4.40
CA VAL A 10 -3.83 -0.70 3.13
C VAL A 10 -4.37 0.69 2.85
N HIS A 11 -3.54 1.70 3.08
CA HIS A 11 -3.85 3.09 2.76
C HIS A 11 -3.63 3.30 1.27
N VAL A 12 -4.68 3.64 0.53
CA VAL A 12 -4.60 3.95 -0.90
C VAL A 12 -4.78 5.45 -1.09
N PHE A 13 -3.73 6.13 -1.54
CA PHE A 13 -3.74 7.57 -1.78
C PHE A 13 -4.09 7.83 -3.24
N GLY A 14 -5.12 8.65 -3.46
CA GLY A 14 -5.61 8.96 -4.79
C GLY A 14 -6.34 10.30 -4.84
N LYS A 15 -6.92 10.59 -5.99
CA LYS A 15 -7.74 11.79 -6.22
C LYS A 15 -9.06 11.36 -6.87
N GLU A 16 -10.13 12.09 -6.62
CA GLU A 16 -11.38 11.91 -7.34
C GLU A 16 -11.18 12.02 -8.87
N GLY A 17 -11.95 11.26 -9.66
CA GLY A 17 -11.87 11.26 -11.13
C GLY A 17 -10.61 10.60 -11.72
N CYS A 18 -9.73 10.02 -10.89
CA CYS A 18 -8.48 9.41 -11.33
C CYS A 18 -8.67 7.96 -11.83
N ALA A 19 -8.59 7.74 -13.15
CA ALA A 19 -8.73 6.41 -13.77
C ALA A 19 -7.70 5.38 -13.26
N LYS A 20 -6.45 5.81 -13.04
CA LYS A 20 -5.39 4.95 -12.47
C LYS A 20 -5.70 4.54 -11.03
N CYS A 21 -6.28 5.45 -10.25
CA CYS A 21 -6.68 5.22 -8.87
C CYS A 21 -7.84 4.22 -8.82
N ALA A 22 -8.83 4.35 -9.71
CA ALA A 22 -9.90 3.37 -9.86
C ALA A 22 -9.36 1.98 -10.23
N MET A 23 -8.38 1.91 -11.13
CA MET A 23 -7.73 0.65 -11.51
C MET A 23 -6.96 0.01 -10.37
N LEU A 24 -6.17 0.77 -9.61
CA LEU A 24 -5.47 0.27 -8.42
C LEU A 24 -6.47 -0.26 -7.38
N ASN A 25 -7.52 0.51 -7.09
CA ASN A 25 -8.58 0.09 -6.16
C ASN A 25 -9.20 -1.23 -6.60
N ARG A 26 -9.60 -1.36 -7.86
CA ARG A 26 -10.18 -2.60 -8.39
C ARG A 26 -9.24 -3.80 -8.22
N ARG A 27 -7.95 -3.63 -8.54
CA ARG A 27 -6.94 -4.69 -8.39
C ARG A 27 -6.78 -5.12 -6.94
N LEU A 28 -6.70 -4.15 -6.02
CA LEU A 28 -6.62 -4.41 -4.60
C LEU A 28 -7.88 -5.11 -4.10
N ASP A 29 -9.07 -4.59 -4.43
CA ASP A 29 -10.35 -5.16 -3.99
C ASP A 29 -10.52 -6.62 -4.44
N THR A 30 -10.14 -6.95 -5.68
CA THR A 30 -10.14 -8.34 -6.17
C THR A 30 -9.23 -9.24 -5.33
N LEU A 31 -8.02 -8.79 -4.98
CA LEU A 31 -7.12 -9.55 -4.13
C LEU A 31 -7.68 -9.70 -2.72
N LEU A 32 -8.15 -8.62 -2.10
CA LEU A 32 -8.66 -8.63 -0.73
C LEU A 32 -9.96 -9.42 -0.56
N ALA A 33 -10.69 -9.68 -1.64
CA ALA A 33 -11.87 -10.54 -1.64
C ALA A 33 -11.55 -12.05 -1.64
N SER A 34 -10.27 -12.44 -1.78
CA SER A 34 -9.87 -13.83 -1.97
C SER A 34 -8.86 -14.30 -0.91
N PRO A 35 -8.88 -15.58 -0.49
CA PRO A 35 -7.81 -16.14 0.33
C PRO A 35 -6.44 -16.05 -0.38
N PRO A 36 -5.33 -15.86 0.37
CA PRO A 36 -5.23 -15.76 1.83
C PRO A 36 -5.47 -14.35 2.38
N TRP A 37 -5.82 -13.37 1.55
CA TRP A 37 -5.89 -11.95 1.92
C TRP A 37 -7.18 -11.58 2.65
N GLN A 38 -8.27 -12.27 2.32
CA GLN A 38 -9.60 -12.03 2.86
C GLN A 38 -9.61 -12.03 4.39
N GLY A 39 -10.08 -10.91 4.96
CA GLY A 39 -10.18 -10.71 6.41
C GLY A 39 -8.88 -10.31 7.11
N ARG A 40 -7.72 -10.41 6.46
CA ARG A 40 -6.41 -10.03 7.02
C ARG A 40 -6.04 -8.58 6.73
N PHE A 41 -6.42 -8.09 5.55
CA PHE A 41 -6.15 -6.72 5.10
C PHE A 41 -7.45 -5.93 4.95
N VAL A 42 -7.46 -4.69 5.45
CA VAL A 42 -8.56 -3.74 5.29
C VAL A 42 -8.07 -2.57 4.44
N LYS A 43 -8.81 -2.21 3.40
CA LYS A 43 -8.49 -1.05 2.57
C LYS A 43 -9.04 0.23 3.18
N LYS A 44 -8.22 1.29 3.20
CA LYS A 44 -8.62 2.66 3.54
C LYS A 44 -8.24 3.61 2.40
N TYR A 45 -9.22 4.22 1.73
CA TYR A 45 -8.94 5.19 0.68
C TYR A 45 -8.71 6.57 1.29
N GLN A 46 -7.64 7.22 0.87
CA GLN A 46 -7.20 8.54 1.30
C GLN A 46 -7.32 9.49 0.10
N ASP A 47 -8.38 10.29 0.08
CA ASP A 47 -8.61 11.25 -0.99
C ASP A 47 -7.79 12.52 -0.76
N LEU A 48 -6.81 12.78 -1.63
CA LEU A 48 -5.96 13.96 -1.54
C LEU A 48 -6.70 15.26 -1.89
N GLY A 49 -7.97 15.18 -2.31
CA GLY A 49 -8.86 16.33 -2.41
C GLY A 49 -9.45 16.79 -1.07
N THR A 50 -9.33 15.99 0.00
CA THR A 50 -9.89 16.30 1.32
C THR A 50 -8.81 16.61 2.36
N GLU A 51 -9.19 17.31 3.43
CA GLU A 51 -8.28 17.62 4.54
C GLU A 51 -7.71 16.35 5.20
N ASP A 52 -8.57 15.38 5.48
CA ASP A 52 -8.17 14.11 6.10
C ASP A 52 -7.19 13.33 5.23
N GLY A 53 -7.44 13.24 3.91
CA GLY A 53 -6.55 12.51 3.02
C GLY A 53 -5.21 13.23 2.81
N LEU A 54 -5.21 14.57 2.78
CA LEU A 54 -3.98 15.36 2.77
C LEU A 54 -3.18 15.19 4.06
N MET A 55 -3.84 15.22 5.22
CA MET A 55 -3.20 14.98 6.51
C MET A 55 -2.58 13.58 6.54
N ALA A 56 -3.32 12.54 6.16
CA ALA A 56 -2.80 11.18 6.09
C ALA A 56 -1.59 11.06 5.15
N PHE A 57 -1.60 11.76 4.01
CA PHE A 57 -0.50 11.80 3.07
C PHE A 57 0.75 12.47 3.66
N CYS A 58 0.57 13.61 4.33
CA CYS A 58 1.66 14.31 5.02
C CYS A 58 2.26 13.47 6.15
N MET A 59 1.42 12.77 6.92
CA MET A 59 1.86 11.90 8.01
C MET A 59 2.64 10.68 7.52
N ALA A 60 2.37 10.19 6.31
CA ALA A 60 3.11 9.07 5.73
C ALA A 60 4.58 9.40 5.42
N GLN A 61 4.93 10.68 5.23
CA GLN A 61 6.30 11.23 5.03
C GLN A 61 7.19 10.59 3.95
N CYS A 62 6.69 9.61 3.18
CA CYS A 62 7.47 8.81 2.23
C CYS A 62 6.91 8.82 0.79
N LEU A 63 5.77 9.47 0.57
CA LEU A 63 5.05 9.47 -0.69
C LEU A 63 5.33 10.74 -1.50
N ASN A 64 5.53 10.60 -2.80
CA ASN A 64 5.67 11.74 -3.71
C ASN A 64 4.29 12.13 -4.31
N PRO A 65 3.84 13.40 -4.18
CA PRO A 65 2.52 13.82 -4.65
C PRO A 65 2.36 13.73 -6.17
N SER A 66 3.47 13.76 -6.93
CA SER A 66 3.49 13.57 -8.38
C SER A 66 3.45 12.09 -8.80
N ARG A 67 3.46 11.15 -7.83
CA ARG A 67 3.49 9.70 -8.07
C ARG A 67 2.23 8.99 -7.56
N VAL A 68 1.10 9.70 -7.51
CA VAL A 68 -0.19 9.12 -7.15
C VAL A 68 -0.89 8.51 -8.39
N PRO A 69 -1.65 7.40 -8.25
CA PRO A 69 -2.00 6.72 -7.01
C PRO A 69 -0.82 6.02 -6.33
N ALA A 70 -0.90 5.90 -5.01
CA ALA A 70 0.08 5.21 -4.19
C ALA A 70 -0.63 4.35 -3.14
N MET A 71 0.07 3.39 -2.57
CA MET A 71 -0.41 2.61 -1.44
C MET A 71 0.68 2.40 -0.39
N LEU A 72 0.26 2.29 0.87
CA LEU A 72 1.11 2.04 2.02
C LEU A 72 0.42 1.03 2.93
N VAL A 73 1.19 0.13 3.54
CA VAL A 73 0.64 -0.88 4.47
C VAL A 73 1.07 -0.55 5.89
N THR A 74 0.11 -0.50 6.80
CA THR A 74 0.30 -0.43 8.25
C THR A 74 -0.14 -1.74 8.90
N GLN A 75 0.40 -2.04 10.07
CA GLN A 75 -0.11 -3.10 10.94
C GLN A 75 -0.98 -2.49 12.04
N VAL A 76 -1.90 -3.28 12.58
CA VAL A 76 -2.79 -2.92 13.68
C VAL A 76 -2.50 -3.85 14.86
N ASP A 77 -2.20 -3.28 16.02
CA ASP A 77 -2.01 -4.05 17.26
C ASP A 77 -3.35 -4.48 17.90
N ALA A 78 -3.29 -5.24 19.00
CA ALA A 78 -4.46 -5.72 19.72
C ALA A 78 -5.31 -4.58 20.32
N GLU A 79 -4.71 -3.41 20.55
CA GLU A 79 -5.40 -2.20 21.01
C GLU A 79 -6.00 -1.37 19.87
N GLY A 80 -5.85 -1.81 18.62
CA GLY A 80 -6.36 -1.13 17.44
C GLY A 80 -5.50 0.05 16.95
N ARG A 81 -4.25 0.18 17.43
CA ARG A 81 -3.34 1.25 17.00
C ARG A 81 -2.60 0.83 15.74
N GLU A 82 -2.55 1.74 14.79
CA GLU A 82 -1.81 1.57 13.54
C GLU A 82 -0.34 1.96 13.69
N SER A 83 0.57 1.17 13.14
CA SER A 83 1.99 1.52 12.97
C SER A 83 2.50 1.19 11.57
N TYR A 84 3.46 1.98 11.08
CA TYR A 84 4.08 1.75 9.78
C TYR A 84 4.99 0.52 9.82
N ILE A 85 4.96 -0.26 8.73
CA ILE A 85 5.86 -1.40 8.55
C ILE A 85 7.08 -0.90 7.77
N GLU A 86 8.26 -1.00 8.36
CA GLU A 86 9.52 -0.60 7.73
C GLU A 86 9.86 -1.48 6.53
N ASN A 87 10.46 -0.87 5.50
CA ASN A 87 11.03 -1.63 4.40
C ASN A 87 12.32 -2.32 4.88
N PRO A 88 12.39 -3.67 4.89
CA PRO A 88 13.56 -4.39 5.40
C PRO A 88 14.80 -4.23 4.51
N THR A 89 14.64 -3.81 3.25
CA THR A 89 15.74 -3.64 2.28
C THR A 89 15.59 -2.33 1.49
N PRO A 90 15.80 -1.15 2.13
CA PRO A 90 15.69 0.14 1.46
C PRO A 90 16.68 0.27 0.30
N GLY A 91 16.18 0.66 -0.87
CA GLY A 91 17.01 0.88 -2.07
C GLY A 91 17.51 -0.38 -2.78
N ALA A 92 17.18 -1.58 -2.28
CA ALA A 92 17.46 -2.82 -2.99
C ALA A 92 16.67 -2.90 -4.30
N GLU A 93 17.24 -3.58 -5.29
CA GLU A 93 16.53 -3.89 -6.53
C GLU A 93 15.34 -4.81 -6.23
N ASP A 94 14.18 -4.46 -6.79
CA ASP A 94 12.97 -5.27 -6.70
C ASP A 94 12.52 -5.65 -8.11
N PRO A 95 12.63 -6.93 -8.52
CA PRO A 95 12.30 -7.33 -9.89
C PRO A 95 10.81 -7.18 -10.23
N VAL A 96 9.93 -7.16 -9.22
CA VAL A 96 8.48 -7.04 -9.39
C VAL A 96 8.04 -5.59 -9.31
N CYS A 97 8.41 -4.89 -8.24
CA CYS A 97 7.94 -3.54 -7.94
C CYS A 97 8.84 -2.45 -8.52
N ARG A 98 10.12 -2.76 -8.78
CA ARG A 98 11.14 -1.86 -9.32
C ARG A 98 11.11 -0.50 -8.63
N ARG A 99 11.13 0.58 -9.40
CA ARG A 99 11.08 1.98 -8.92
C ARG A 99 9.77 2.38 -8.27
N SER A 100 8.73 1.54 -8.32
CA SER A 100 7.45 1.81 -7.67
C SER A 100 7.49 1.52 -6.17
N ARG A 101 8.42 0.69 -5.70
CA ARG A 101 8.58 0.40 -4.28
C ARG A 101 8.95 1.65 -3.49
N LEU A 102 8.36 1.81 -2.31
CA LEU A 102 8.72 2.88 -1.38
C LEU A 102 10.04 2.58 -0.67
N TYR A 103 10.82 3.61 -0.42
CA TYR A 103 12.14 3.46 0.19
C TYR A 103 12.04 3.07 1.67
N GLN A 104 11.24 3.81 2.45
CA GLN A 104 11.22 3.73 3.91
C GLN A 104 10.25 2.69 4.48
N TYR A 105 9.08 2.53 3.87
CA TYR A 105 7.99 1.69 4.39
C TYR A 105 7.48 0.72 3.32
N ILE A 106 6.74 -0.31 3.74
CA ILE A 106 6.10 -1.25 2.83
C ILE A 106 4.96 -0.59 2.06
N GLY A 107 5.16 -0.40 0.76
CA GLY A 107 4.17 0.21 -0.11
C GLY A 107 4.67 0.48 -1.53
N LEU A 108 3.80 1.09 -2.33
CA LEU A 108 4.04 1.44 -3.73
C LEU A 108 3.65 2.88 -4.02
N GLN A 109 4.31 3.49 -4.98
CA GLN A 109 3.88 4.71 -5.65
C GLN A 109 4.02 4.54 -7.16
N THR A 110 3.16 5.21 -7.92
CA THR A 110 3.14 5.07 -9.37
C THR A 110 4.46 5.55 -9.98
N ASP A 111 5.10 4.72 -10.79
CA ASP A 111 6.25 5.13 -11.60
C ASP A 111 5.81 5.65 -12.98
N TYR A 112 5.93 6.96 -13.19
CA TYR A 112 5.61 7.64 -14.45
C TYR A 112 6.79 7.71 -15.44
N SER A 113 7.90 7.02 -15.16
CA SER A 113 8.99 6.85 -16.13
C SER A 113 8.54 6.03 -17.35
N ASP A 114 9.33 6.08 -18.42
CA ASP A 114 9.10 5.28 -19.64
C ASP A 114 9.07 3.76 -19.35
N GLU A 115 9.80 3.34 -18.32
CA GLU A 115 9.84 1.94 -17.87
C GLU A 115 8.56 1.54 -17.12
N GLY A 116 8.13 2.39 -16.17
CA GLY A 116 6.97 2.12 -15.30
C GLY A 116 5.61 2.39 -15.95
N LYS A 117 5.55 3.29 -16.94
CA LYS A 117 4.35 3.65 -17.74
C LYS A 117 3.14 4.09 -16.92
N GLY A 118 3.33 4.42 -15.65
CA GLY A 118 2.27 4.78 -14.72
C GLY A 118 1.36 3.62 -14.32
N ILE A 119 1.85 2.37 -14.30
CA ILE A 119 1.04 1.18 -14.06
C ILE A 119 1.48 0.45 -12.79
N ILE A 120 0.57 0.28 -11.82
CA ILE A 120 0.74 -0.62 -10.67
C ILE A 120 0.00 -1.94 -10.94
N THR A 121 0.71 -3.01 -11.26
CA THR A 121 0.13 -4.30 -11.67
C THR A 121 -0.40 -5.13 -10.48
N PRO A 122 -1.27 -6.13 -10.69
CA PRO A 122 -1.71 -7.04 -9.62
C PRO A 122 -0.56 -7.75 -8.90
N ALA A 123 0.47 -8.17 -9.65
CA ALA A 123 1.65 -8.84 -9.09
C ALA A 123 2.43 -7.94 -8.13
N MET A 124 2.50 -6.63 -8.41
CA MET A 124 3.13 -5.66 -7.52
C MET A 124 2.33 -5.51 -6.22
N VAL A 125 1.00 -5.39 -6.32
CA VAL A 125 0.13 -5.30 -5.14
C VAL A 125 0.30 -6.55 -4.28
N GLU A 126 0.22 -7.74 -4.89
CA GLU A 126 0.39 -9.00 -4.19
C GLU A 126 1.77 -9.15 -3.53
N ALA A 127 2.84 -8.73 -4.21
CA ALA A 127 4.19 -8.74 -3.65
C ALA A 127 4.29 -7.89 -2.37
N VAL A 128 3.66 -6.71 -2.36
CA VAL A 128 3.63 -5.84 -1.18
C VAL A 128 2.81 -6.44 -0.04
N LEU A 129 1.66 -7.07 -0.32
CA LEU A 129 0.88 -7.76 0.73
C LEU A 129 1.65 -8.94 1.32
N LYS A 130 2.32 -9.73 0.49
CA LYS A 130 3.21 -10.83 0.93
C LYS A 130 4.34 -10.32 1.79
N GLU A 131 4.96 -9.20 1.40
CA GLU A 131 6.09 -8.64 2.14
C GLU A 131 5.67 -8.09 3.50
N ALA A 132 4.56 -7.36 3.56
CA ALA A 132 3.99 -6.88 4.83
C ALA A 132 3.78 -8.06 5.79
N ASP A 133 3.17 -9.15 5.29
CA ASP A 133 2.90 -10.32 6.12
C ASP A 133 4.17 -11.03 6.59
N ARG A 134 5.18 -11.12 5.73
CA ARG A 134 6.47 -11.73 6.04
C ARG A 134 7.24 -10.97 7.11
N VAL A 135 7.27 -9.63 7.04
CA VAL A 135 8.07 -8.77 7.93
C VAL A 135 7.52 -8.74 9.35
N VAL A 136 6.20 -8.78 9.50
CA VAL A 136 5.57 -8.68 10.82
C VAL A 136 5.57 -10.02 11.56
N VAL A 137 5.63 -11.14 10.82
CA VAL A 137 5.68 -12.50 11.39
C VAL A 137 7.12 -12.98 11.64
N SER A 138 8.13 -12.31 11.07
CA SER A 138 9.57 -12.64 11.23
C SER A 138 10.19 -12.02 12.47
#